data_AF-A0A3M2B249-F1
#
_entry.id   AF-A0A3M2B249-F1
#
_cell.length_a   1.000
_cell.length_b   1.000
_cell.length_c   1.000
_cell.angle_alpha   90.00
_cell.angle_beta   90.00
_cell.angle_gamma   90.00
#
_symmetry.space_group_name_H-M   'P 1'
#
loop_
_entity.id
_entity.type
_entity.pdbx_description
1 polymer ?
#
loop_
_entity_poly.entity_id
_entity_poly.type
_entity_poly.pdbx_seq_one_letter_code
_entity_poly.pdbx_strand_id
1 'polypeptide(L)'
;MDMRWYILGERERQRIGQFVAVAAAYDDMTATLVRDHLLQNGIDAAFPPVFTLYWSKPTRIWVHADDEAEALRLLEELRARWVSN
;
A
#
# COMPACT_ATOMS: atom_id res chain seq x y z
N MET A 1 -3.38 9.17 16.32
CA MET A 1 -2.17 8.32 16.19
C MET A 1 -1.31 8.85 15.05
N ASP A 2 0.03 8.85 15.17
CA ASP A 2 0.89 9.20 14.02
C ASP A 2 0.65 8.22 12.87
N MET A 3 0.38 8.75 11.68
CA MET A 3 0.01 7.94 10.53
C MET A 3 1.27 7.27 9.96
N ARG A 4 1.49 6.00 10.30
CA ARG A 4 2.70 5.22 9.94
C ARG A 4 2.69 4.67 8.51
N TRP A 5 1.76 5.13 7.69
CA TRP A 5 1.65 4.79 6.28
C TRP A 5 0.98 5.93 5.51
N TYR A 6 1.12 5.91 4.19
CA TYR A 6 0.51 6.89 3.30
C TYR A 6 0.19 6.27 1.93
N ILE A 7 -0.78 6.86 1.25
CA ILE A 7 -1.13 6.53 -0.13
C ILE A 7 -0.13 7.24 -1.04
N LEU A 8 0.42 6.51 -2.03
CA LEU A 8 1.41 7.07 -2.95
C LEU A 8 0.72 8.02 -3.95
N GLY A 9 1.25 9.23 -4.07
CA GLY A 9 0.82 10.15 -5.11
C GLY A 9 1.09 9.59 -6.50
N GLU A 10 0.40 10.08 -7.53
CA GLU A 10 0.53 9.58 -8.92
C GLU A 10 1.98 9.51 -9.42
N ARG A 11 2.81 10.49 -9.05
CA ARG A 11 4.23 10.55 -9.45
C ARG A 11 5.12 9.60 -8.64
N GLU A 12 4.65 9.11 -7.51
CA GLU A 12 5.36 8.17 -6.63
C GLU A 12 4.97 6.71 -6.87
N ARG A 13 3.82 6.47 -7.52
CA ARG A 13 3.32 5.15 -7.88
C ARG A 13 4.23 4.50 -8.93
N GLN A 14 5.18 3.72 -8.46
CA GLN A 14 6.05 2.93 -9.32
C GLN A 14 5.27 1.77 -9.94
N ARG A 15 5.49 1.53 -11.24
CA ARG A 15 4.94 0.39 -11.97
C ARG A 15 6.05 -0.59 -12.33
N ILE A 16 5.81 -1.89 -12.12
CA ILE A 16 6.71 -2.98 -12.51
C ILE A 16 5.84 -4.09 -13.12
N GLY A 17 5.99 -4.32 -14.43
CA GLY A 17 5.13 -5.26 -15.14
C GLY A 17 3.66 -4.86 -15.03
N GLN A 18 2.82 -5.79 -14.55
CA GLN A 18 1.40 -5.56 -14.31
C GLN A 18 1.09 -5.09 -12.88
N PHE A 19 2.11 -4.75 -12.09
CA PHE A 19 1.93 -4.32 -10.70
C PHE A 19 2.22 -2.84 -10.53
N VAL A 20 1.47 -2.20 -9.63
CA VAL A 20 1.64 -0.80 -9.25
C VAL A 20 1.70 -0.66 -7.74
N ALA A 21 2.68 0.10 -7.24
CA ALA A 21 2.77 0.46 -5.84
C ALA A 21 1.72 1.53 -5.52
N VAL A 22 0.80 1.27 -4.59
CA VAL A 22 -0.32 2.17 -4.24
C VAL A 22 -0.18 2.82 -2.87
N ALA A 23 0.54 2.19 -1.95
CA ALA A 23 0.78 2.72 -0.61
C ALA A 23 2.20 2.39 -0.12
N ALA A 24 2.65 3.09 0.90
CA ALA A 24 3.89 2.81 1.59
C ALA A 24 3.74 2.97 3.10
N ALA A 25 4.43 2.12 3.88
CA ALA A 25 4.39 2.10 5.34
C ALA A 25 5.81 2.11 5.92
N TYR A 26 6.01 2.77 7.06
CA TYR A 26 7.34 2.93 7.67
C TYR A 26 7.76 1.73 8.53
N ASP A 27 6.85 0.82 8.83
CA ASP A 27 7.10 -0.40 9.60
C ASP A 27 6.29 -1.59 9.03
N ASP A 28 6.81 -2.80 9.25
CA ASP A 28 6.27 -4.04 8.68
C ASP A 28 4.88 -4.38 9.22
N MET A 29 4.59 -4.02 10.48
CA MET A 29 3.28 -4.26 11.08
C MET A 29 2.21 -3.42 10.37
N THR A 30 2.46 -2.13 10.22
CA THR A 30 1.55 -1.22 9.49
C THR A 30 1.42 -1.64 8.02
N ALA A 31 2.52 -2.03 7.38
CA ALA A 31 2.49 -2.53 6.00
C ALA A 31 1.58 -3.77 5.86
N THR A 32 1.67 -4.69 6.82
CA THR A 32 0.86 -5.91 6.88
C THR A 32 -0.62 -5.58 7.06
N LEU A 33 -0.96 -4.65 7.96
CA LEU A 33 -2.35 -4.24 8.19
C LEU A 33 -3.00 -3.61 6.94
N VAL A 34 -2.27 -2.73 6.25
CA VAL A 34 -2.78 -2.08 5.04
C VAL A 34 -2.96 -3.11 3.91
N ARG A 35 -2.01 -4.03 3.75
CA ARG A 35 -2.12 -5.14 2.80
C ARG A 35 -3.30 -6.04 3.12
N ASP A 36 -3.43 -6.47 4.38
CA ASP A 36 -4.51 -7.36 4.82
C ASP A 36 -5.88 -6.69 4.64
N HIS A 37 -5.98 -5.37 4.79
CA HIS A 37 -7.20 -4.65 4.48
C HIS A 37 -7.60 -4.78 3.00
N LEU A 38 -6.65 -4.66 2.08
CA LEU A 38 -6.89 -4.85 0.65
C LEU A 38 -7.27 -6.30 0.32
N LEU A 39 -6.56 -7.28 0.90
CA LEU A 39 -6.85 -8.70 0.73
C LEU A 39 -8.26 -9.07 1.22
N GLN A 40 -8.68 -8.54 2.37
CA GLN A 40 -10.03 -8.76 2.92
C GLN A 40 -11.14 -8.18 2.04
N ASN A 41 -10.82 -7.21 1.18
CA ASN A 41 -11.75 -6.61 0.22
C ASN A 41 -11.55 -7.16 -1.21
N GLY A 42 -10.83 -8.28 -1.36
CA GLY A 42 -10.70 -9.00 -2.63
C GLY A 42 -9.63 -8.45 -3.58
N ILE A 43 -8.77 -7.52 -3.12
CA ILE A 43 -7.65 -7.00 -3.91
C ILE A 43 -6.39 -7.79 -3.56
N ASP A 44 -5.77 -8.44 -4.55
CA ASP A 44 -4.53 -9.19 -4.35
C ASP A 44 -3.34 -8.23 -4.17
N ALA A 45 -3.06 -7.90 -2.91
CA ALA A 45 -1.99 -7.00 -2.52
C ALA A 45 -0.73 -7.77 -2.11
N ALA A 46 0.39 -7.47 -2.75
CA ALA A 46 1.69 -8.08 -2.50
C ALA A 46 2.71 -7.07 -1.95
N PHE A 47 3.67 -7.56 -1.19
CA PHE A 47 4.93 -6.85 -0.99
C PHE A 47 5.80 -7.02 -2.24
N PRO A 48 6.72 -6.09 -2.56
CA PRO A 48 7.46 -6.13 -3.82
C PRO A 48 8.09 -7.51 -4.04
N PRO A 49 8.06 -8.03 -5.29
CA PRO A 49 8.78 -9.23 -5.64
C PRO A 49 10.28 -8.95 -5.51
N VAL A 50 10.83 -9.29 -4.34
CA VAL A 50 12.25 -9.41 -4.00
C VAL A 50 13.15 -8.27 -4.51
N PHE A 51 13.22 -7.17 -3.74
CA PHE A 51 14.44 -6.35 -3.69
C PHE A 51 14.75 -6.00 -2.23
N THR A 52 15.55 -6.85 -1.60
CA THR A 52 16.25 -6.56 -0.35
C THR A 52 17.30 -5.47 -0.60
N LEU A 53 16.90 -4.21 -0.57
CA LEU A 53 17.82 -3.09 -0.38
C LEU A 53 17.62 -2.54 1.03
N TYR A 54 18.55 -2.95 1.90
CA TYR A 54 18.70 -2.70 3.34
C TYR A 54 18.84 -1.20 3.72
N TRP A 55 17.98 -0.33 3.23
CA TRP A 55 18.06 1.11 3.51
C TRP A 55 16.67 1.69 3.70
N SER A 56 16.30 1.94 4.96
CA SER A 56 15.40 3.00 5.51
C SER A 56 14.19 3.49 4.72
N LYS A 57 13.75 2.79 3.67
CA LYS A 57 12.67 3.20 2.78
C LYS A 57 11.39 2.52 3.23
N PRO A 58 10.26 3.24 3.20
CA PRO A 58 8.99 2.67 3.60
C PRO A 58 8.63 1.48 2.70
N THR A 59 8.16 0.41 3.33
CA THR A 59 7.67 -0.82 2.70
C THR A 59 6.51 -0.48 1.78
N ARG A 60 6.68 -0.74 0.49
CA ARG A 60 5.66 -0.46 -0.53
C ARG A 60 4.68 -1.62 -0.65
N ILE A 61 3.42 -1.29 -0.86
CA ILE A 61 2.32 -2.22 -1.08
C ILE A 61 1.94 -2.14 -2.54
N TRP A 62 1.95 -3.29 -3.22
CA TRP A 62 1.74 -3.43 -4.65
C TRP A 62 0.43 -4.15 -4.90
N VAL A 63 -0.27 -3.75 -5.96
CA VAL A 63 -1.50 -4.40 -6.44
C VAL A 63 -1.40 -4.61 -7.95
N HIS A 64 -2.26 -5.44 -8.51
CA HIS A 64 -2.41 -5.51 -9.97
C HIS A 64 -2.89 -4.16 -10.53
N ALA A 65 -2.40 -3.77 -11.70
CA ALA A 65 -2.72 -2.48 -12.31
C ALA A 65 -4.22 -2.32 -12.61
N ASP A 66 -4.91 -3.42 -12.90
CA ASP A 66 -6.36 -3.43 -13.12
C ASP A 66 -7.14 -3.08 -11.84
N ASP A 67 -6.56 -3.35 -10.68
CA ASP A 67 -7.14 -3.09 -9.36
C ASP A 67 -6.74 -1.72 -8.78
N GLU A 68 -5.91 -0.95 -9.49
CA GLU A 68 -5.31 0.30 -9.00
C GLU A 68 -6.37 1.28 -8.46
N ALA A 69 -7.44 1.51 -9.22
CA ALA A 69 -8.48 2.47 -8.85
C ALA A 69 -9.27 2.02 -7.61
N GLU A 70 -9.62 0.73 -7.54
CA GLU A 70 -10.38 0.18 -6.42
C GLU A 70 -9.52 0.09 -5.16
N ALA A 71 -8.25 -0.29 -5.29
CA ALA A 71 -7.30 -0.28 -4.19
C ALA A 71 -7.15 1.13 -3.59
N LEU A 72 -7.00 2.16 -4.42
CA LEU A 72 -6.90 3.55 -3.94
C LEU A 72 -8.17 4.01 -3.23
N ARG A 73 -9.35 3.63 -3.74
CA ARG A 73 -10.64 3.93 -3.11
C ARG A 73 -10.73 3.33 -1.70
N LEU A 74 -10.40 2.05 -1.56
CA LEU A 74 -10.38 1.33 -0.28
C LEU A 74 -9.35 1.93 0.70
N LEU A 75 -8.18 2.34 0.20
CA LEU A 75 -7.16 2.97 1.03
C LEU A 75 -7.59 4.34 1.55
N GLU A 76 -8.31 5.14 0.76
CA GLU A 76 -8.87 6.42 1.25
C GLU A 76 -9.92 6.18 2.35
N GLU A 77 -10.76 5.14 2.22
CA GLU A 77 -11.69 4.74 3.29
C GLU A 77 -10.98 4.26 4.55
N LEU A 78 -9.89 3.50 4.39
CA LEU A 78 -9.05 3.08 5.51
C LEU A 78 -8.41 4.28 6.21
N ARG A 79 -7.87 5.22 5.43
CA ARG A 79 -7.27 6.46 5.93
C ARG A 79 -8.27 7.30 6.72
N ALA A 80 -9.48 7.48 6.20
CA ALA A 80 -10.54 8.21 6.89
C ALA A 80 -10.87 7.57 8.26
N ARG A 81 -11.02 6.25 8.30
CA ARG A 81 -11.29 5.51 9.56
C ARG A 81 -10.14 5.61 10.56
N TRP A 82 -8.90 5.63 10.09
CA TRP A 82 -7.73 5.71 10.96
C TRP A 82 -7.57 7.09 11.61
N VAL A 83 -7.89 8.17 10.90
CA VAL A 83 -7.83 9.53 11.44
C VAL A 83 -8.92 9.78 12.48
N SER A 84 -10.06 9.09 12.38
CA SER A 84 -11.17 9.22 13.33
C SER A 84 -11.04 8.41 14.63
N ASN A 85 -10.02 7.55 14.75
CA ASN A 85 -9.73 6.72 15.93
C ASN A 85 -8.45 7.15 16.64
#